data_AF-A0A1A5X6A3-F1
#
_entry.id   AF-A0A1A5X6A3-F1
#
_cell.length_a   1.000
_cell.length_b   1.000
_cell.length_c   1.000
_cell.angle_alpha   90.00
_cell.angle_beta   90.00
_cell.angle_gamma   90.00
#
_symmetry.space_group_name_H-M   'P 1'
#
loop_
_entity.id
_entity.type
_entity.pdbx_description
1 polymer ?
#
loop_
_entity_poly.entity_id
_entity_poly.type
_entity_poly.pdbx_seq_one_letter_code
_entity_poly.pdbx_strand_id
1 'polypeptide(L)' 'MIKNVRSADKIRAEILRRVQENADLGDSYRECTISIPRAVDPAKNGGCNWVVDDVQGVAQDCVAPLKAVIAEMMREYELA' A
#
# COMPACT_ATOMS: atom_id res chain seq x y z
N MET A 1 8.92 -0.06 17.76
CA MET A 1 8.12 -0.95 16.91
C MET A 1 9.08 -1.58 15.92
N ILE A 2 9.23 -2.91 15.90
CA ILE A 2 10.07 -3.59 14.90
C ILE A 2 9.23 -3.68 13.62
N LYS A 3 9.74 -3.11 12.52
CA LYS A 3 9.04 -3.18 11.23
C LYS A 3 9.24 -4.55 10.59
N ASN A 4 8.22 -5.04 9.90
CA ASN A 4 8.26 -6.31 9.19
C ASN A 4 8.99 -6.13 7.85
N VAL A 5 10.10 -6.85 7.65
CA VAL A 5 10.83 -6.81 6.37
C VAL A 5 10.18 -7.76 5.37
N ARG A 6 9.76 -7.24 4.20
CA ARG A 6 9.12 -8.03 3.14
C ARG A 6 9.52 -7.56 1.74
N SER A 7 9.46 -8.47 0.76
CA SER A 7 9.66 -8.12 -0.65
C SER A 7 8.52 -7.27 -1.20
N ALA A 8 8.78 -6.54 -2.27
CA ALA A 8 7.81 -5.64 -2.89
C ALA A 8 6.50 -6.36 -3.27
N ASP A 9 6.59 -7.57 -3.83
CA ASP A 9 5.41 -8.38 -4.18
C ASP A 9 4.58 -8.78 -2.96
N LYS A 10 5.24 -9.10 -1.84
CA LYS A 10 4.55 -9.46 -0.60
C LYS A 10 3.89 -8.25 0.06
N ILE A 11 4.53 -7.08 0.01
CA ILE A 11 3.94 -5.83 0.48
C ILE A 11 2.73 -5.49 -0.41
N ARG A 12 2.86 -5.57 -1.73
CA ARG A 12 1.76 -5.35 -2.68
C ARG A 12 0.57 -6.28 -2.42
N ALA A 13 0.82 -7.57 -2.27
CA ALA A 13 -0.23 -8.55 -2.00
C ALA A 13 -0.94 -8.28 -0.66
N GLU A 14 -0.21 -7.83 0.36
CA GLU A 14 -0.79 -7.50 1.67
C GLU A 14 -1.61 -6.21 1.64
N ILE A 15 -1.15 -5.17 0.93
CA ILE A 15 -1.96 -3.96 0.69
C ILE A 15 -3.27 -4.39 0.03
N LEU A 16 -3.19 -5.18 -1.04
CA LEU A 16 -4.37 -5.63 -1.74
C LEU A 16 -5.29 -6.43 -0.81
N ARG A 17 -4.77 -7.37 -0.01
CA ARG A 17 -5.58 -8.15 0.94
C ARG A 17 -6.33 -7.26 1.93
N ARG A 18 -5.66 -6.27 2.54
CA ARG A 18 -6.27 -5.38 3.54
C ARG A 18 -7.35 -4.48 2.95
N VAL A 19 -7.16 -4.04 1.72
CA VAL A 19 -8.13 -3.18 1.05
C VAL A 19 -9.36 -4.01 0.62
N GLN A 20 -9.16 -5.29 0.26
CA GLN A 20 -10.21 -6.30 0.02
C GLN A 20 -11.07 -6.57 1.26
N GLU A 21 -10.45 -6.51 2.44
CA GLU A 21 -11.12 -6.69 3.73
C GLU A 21 -11.76 -5.40 4.27
N ASN A 22 -11.57 -4.26 3.60
CA ASN A 22 -12.13 -2.99 4.03
C ASN A 22 -13.63 -2.92 3.67
N ALA A 23 -14.48 -2.99 4.70
CA ALA A 23 -15.93 -2.99 4.58
C ALA A 23 -16.49 -1.71 3.93
N ASP A 24 -15.75 -0.60 3.98
CA ASP A 24 -16.18 0.70 3.43
C ASP A 24 -16.14 0.74 1.89
N LEU A 25 -15.45 -0.22 1.25
CA LEU A 25 -15.22 -0.23 -0.20
C LEU A 25 -16.20 -1.08 -1.01
N GLY A 26 -16.99 -1.96 -0.37
CA GLY A 26 -17.93 -2.84 -1.06
C GLY A 26 -17.31 -3.62 -2.24
N ASP A 27 -18.04 -3.73 -3.35
CA ASP A 27 -17.58 -4.45 -4.55
C ASP A 27 -16.60 -3.64 -5.44
N SER A 28 -16.49 -2.32 -5.24
CA SER A 28 -15.62 -1.44 -6.03
C SER A 28 -14.13 -1.78 -5.89
N TYR A 29 -13.78 -2.57 -4.86
CA TYR A 29 -12.42 -2.99 -4.63
C TYR A 29 -11.89 -4.02 -5.66
N ARG A 30 -12.75 -4.82 -6.30
CA ARG A 30 -12.30 -5.96 -7.13
C ARG A 30 -11.42 -5.58 -8.32
N GLU A 31 -11.47 -4.32 -8.76
CA GLU A 31 -10.69 -3.80 -9.89
C GLU A 31 -9.45 -3.01 -9.45
N CYS A 32 -9.17 -2.92 -8.15
CA CYS A 32 -8.02 -2.17 -7.66
C CYS A 32 -6.72 -2.81 -8.12
N THR A 33 -5.90 -2.04 -8.83
CA THR A 33 -4.51 -2.40 -9.11
C THR A 33 -3.58 -1.34 -8.53
N ILE A 34 -2.51 -1.80 -7.88
CA ILE A 34 -1.45 -0.93 -7.37
C ILE A 34 -0.14 -1.30 -8.04
N SER A 35 0.70 -0.29 -8.28
CA SER A 35 2.08 -0.51 -8.71
C SER A 35 2.88 -1.24 -7.63
N ILE A 36 3.96 -1.89 -8.03
CA ILE A 36 4.87 -2.55 -7.09
C ILE A 36 5.57 -1.47 -6.23
N PRO A 37 5.65 -1.66 -4.90
CA PRO A 37 6.42 -0.80 -4.01
C PRO A 37 7.84 -0.58 -4.52
N ARG A 38 8.25 0.69 -4.62
CA ARG A 38 9.58 1.08 -5.05
C ARG A 38 10.39 1.57 -3.86
N ALA A 39 11.65 1.14 -3.77
CA ALA A 39 12.57 1.63 -2.76
C ALA A 39 12.82 3.14 -2.90
N VAL A 40 12.86 3.84 -1.77
CA VAL A 40 13.21 5.26 -1.68
C VAL A 40 14.11 5.52 -0.49
N ASP A 41 14.81 6.65 -0.53
CA ASP A 41 15.59 7.14 0.60
C ASP A 41 14.66 7.50 1.79
N PRO A 42 14.76 6.81 2.94
CA PRO A 42 13.93 7.08 4.11
C PRO A 42 14.10 8.50 4.64
N ALA A 43 15.28 9.11 4.48
CA ALA A 43 15.55 10.47 4.92
C ALA A 43 14.70 11.51 4.16
N LYS A 44 14.23 11.14 2.96
CA LYS A 44 13.38 11.97 2.09
C LYS A 44 11.91 11.56 2.11
N ASN A 45 11.56 10.50 2.84
CA ASN A 45 10.23 9.90 2.84
C ASN A 45 9.73 9.59 4.27
N GLY A 46 9.97 10.52 5.20
CA GLY A 46 9.42 10.45 6.56
C GLY A 46 9.82 9.18 7.33
N GLY A 47 10.99 8.59 7.05
CA GLY A 47 11.48 7.37 7.68
C GLY A 47 10.92 6.06 7.10
N CYS A 48 10.20 6.11 5.98
CA CYS A 48 9.73 4.93 5.25
C CYS A 48 10.64 4.65 4.05
N ASN A 49 11.10 3.41 3.86
CA ASN A 49 12.08 3.06 2.81
C ASN A 49 11.46 2.68 1.46
N TRP A 50 10.15 2.85 1.29
CA TRP A 50 9.45 2.58 0.03
C TRP A 50 8.22 3.47 -0.16
N VAL A 51 7.73 3.57 -1.40
CA VAL A 51 6.47 4.22 -1.78
C VAL A 51 5.75 3.41 -2.86
N VAL A 52 4.47 3.70 -3.07
CA VAL A 52 3.72 3.29 -4.27
C VAL A 52 3.45 4.56 -5.07
N ASP A 53 3.96 4.61 -6.30
CA ASP A 53 3.94 5.83 -7.13
C ASP A 53 2.55 6.11 -7.72
N ASP A 54 1.74 5.07 -7.97
CA ASP A 54 0.42 5.23 -8.59
C ASP A 54 -0.57 4.14 -8.16
N VAL A 55 -1.85 4.48 -8.26
CA VAL A 55 -2.97 3.56 -8.15
C VAL A 55 -3.79 3.65 -9.43
N GLN A 56 -3.76 2.58 -10.23
CA GLN A 56 -4.43 2.52 -11.52
C GLN A 56 -5.70 1.69 -11.45
N GLY A 57 -6.72 2.10 -12.21
CA GLY A 57 -7.97 1.32 -12.35
C GLY A 57 -8.87 1.33 -11.11
N VAL A 58 -8.57 2.14 -10.10
CA VAL A 58 -9.46 2.36 -8.95
C VAL A 58 -10.57 3.34 -9.29
N ALA A 59 -11.79 3.00 -8.89
CA ALA A 59 -12.84 3.99 -8.74
C ALA A 59 -12.34 5.11 -7.81
N GLN A 60 -12.72 6.37 -8.08
CA GLN A 60 -12.28 7.51 -7.27
C GLN A 60 -12.57 7.32 -5.78
N ASP A 61 -13.68 6.65 -5.46
CA ASP A 61 -14.08 6.33 -4.09
C ASP A 61 -13.13 5.36 -3.39
N CYS A 62 -12.37 4.55 -4.15
CA CYS A 62 -11.38 3.62 -3.60
C CYS A 62 -10.02 4.27 -3.30
N VAL A 63 -9.73 5.44 -3.87
CA VAL A 63 -8.41 6.09 -3.78
C VAL A 63 -8.09 6.46 -2.33
N ALA A 64 -9.05 7.02 -1.59
CA ALA A 64 -8.81 7.49 -0.23
C ALA A 64 -8.58 6.33 0.76
N PRO A 65 -9.44 5.29 0.84
CA PRO A 65 -9.20 4.14 1.71
C PRO A 65 -7.91 3.39 1.36
N LEU A 66 -7.59 3.26 0.07
CA LEU A 66 -6.36 2.63 -0.35
C LEU A 66 -5.11 3.42 0.07
N LYS A 67 -5.12 4.75 -0.07
CA LYS A 67 -4.03 5.60 0.43
C LYS A 67 -3.85 5.48 1.94
N ALA A 68 -4.94 5.34 2.69
CA ALA A 68 -4.87 5.11 4.13
C ALA A 68 -4.17 3.79 4.45
N VAL A 69 -4.55 2.69 3.80
CA VAL A 69 -3.89 1.38 3.97
C VAL A 69 -2.40 1.45 3.61
N ILE A 70 -2.05 2.08 2.48
CA ILE A 70 -0.65 2.23 2.06
C ILE A 70 0.15 2.99 3.13
N ALA A 71 -0.41 4.08 3.67
CA ALA A 71 0.26 4.90 4.69
C ALA A 71 0.48 4.16 6.01
N GLU A 72 -0.42 3.25 6.39
CA GLU A 72 -0.24 2.35 7.54
C GLU A 72 0.84 1.30 7.24
N MET A 73 0.76 0.66 6.08
CA MET A 73 1.71 -0.35 5.65
C MET A 73 3.14 0.18 5.57
N MET A 74 3.35 1.41 5.10
CA MET A 74 4.67 2.06 5.07
C MET A 74 5.30 2.23 6.46
N ARG A 75 4.49 2.34 7.51
CA ARG A 75 4.97 2.42 8.90
C ARG A 75 5.23 1.04 9.51
N GLU A 76 4.45 0.04 9.10
CA GLU A 76 4.53 -1.33 9.62
C GLU A 76 5.60 -2.20 8.93
N TYR A 77 5.92 -1.91 7.66
CA TYR A 77 6.79 -2.75 6.83
C TYR A 77 7.98 -1.97 6.27
N GLU A 78 9.12 -2.63 6.21
CA GLU A 78 10.25 -2.19 5.40
C GLU A 78 10.38 -3.08 4.17
N LEU A 79 10.71 -2.43 3.06
CA LEU A 79 11.04 -3.14 1.83
C LEU A 79 12.41 -3.82 2.00
N ALA A 80 12.44 -5.12 1.74
CA ALA A 80 13.62 -5.99 1.83
C ALA A 80 14.62 -5.75 0.70
#